data_AF-A0A7X1FMF9-F1
#
_entry.id   AF-A0A7X1FMF9-F1
#
_cell.length_a   1.000
_cell.length_b   1.000
_cell.length_c   1.000
_cell.angle_alpha   90.00
_cell.angle_beta   90.00
_cell.angle_gamma   90.00
#
_symmetry.space_group_name_H-M   'P 1'
#
loop_
_entity.id
_entity.type
_entity.pdbx_description
1 polymer ?
#
loop_
_entity_poly.entity_id
_entity_poly.type
_entity_poly.pdbx_seq_one_letter_code
_entity_poly.pdbx_strand_id
1 'polypeptide(L)'
;MTAKVAYLEISGRLTGKTTRLVKFAKELTAQGETVIFVTPQAKDLLGHLPGVVVLSDRQAPPDDVDQEQAIWIYDEFDWLKSTKVRNGGYYATTASRVRDLGIDTPETDLLLQLIELNGGSYQRHLLTSGVIDEAYYEEVRAACTDEQYRRLILGEFLR
;
A
#
# COMPACT_ATOMS: atom_id res chain seq x y z
N MET A 1 4.83 -18.84 -14.72
CA MET A 1 5.70 -17.66 -14.49
C MET A 1 5.46 -17.19 -13.07
N THR A 2 6.51 -16.97 -12.28
CA THR A 2 6.39 -16.38 -10.94
C THR A 2 5.96 -14.92 -11.10
N ALA A 3 4.92 -14.49 -10.39
CA ALA A 3 4.43 -13.11 -10.49
C ALA A 3 5.55 -12.14 -10.07
N LYS A 4 5.81 -11.11 -10.87
CA LYS A 4 6.80 -10.07 -10.56
C LYS A 4 6.08 -8.82 -10.08
N VAL A 5 6.43 -8.32 -8.91
CA VAL A 5 5.89 -7.05 -8.38
C VAL A 5 6.55 -5.88 -9.14
N ALA A 6 5.77 -4.87 -9.52
CA ALA A 6 6.31 -3.67 -10.17
C ALA A 6 6.82 -2.65 -9.15
N TYR A 7 6.12 -2.55 -8.01
CA TYR A 7 6.44 -1.61 -6.95
C TYR A 7 5.96 -2.14 -5.60
N LEU A 8 6.80 -2.00 -4.57
CA LEU A 8 6.47 -2.30 -3.19
C LEU A 8 6.99 -1.19 -2.29
N GLU A 9 6.09 -0.51 -1.57
CA GLU A 9 6.43 0.45 -0.52
C GLU A 9 5.86 0.00 0.83
N ILE A 10 6.71 -0.03 1.85
CA ILE A 10 6.30 -0.27 3.24
C ILE A 10 6.87 0.87 4.08
N SER A 11 5.99 1.76 4.52
CA SER A 11 6.35 3.01 5.20
C SER A 11 5.37 3.34 6.33
N GLY A 12 5.80 4.16 7.29
CA GLY A 12 4.91 4.72 8.31
C GLY A 12 3.77 5.59 7.72
N ARG A 13 2.83 6.00 8.56
CA ARG A 13 1.74 6.91 8.19
C ARG A 13 2.29 8.27 7.76
N LEU A 14 1.50 8.98 6.96
CA LEU A 14 1.76 10.36 6.53
C LEU A 14 3.05 10.57 5.70
N THR A 15 3.61 9.50 5.13
CA THR A 15 4.79 9.60 4.25
C THR A 15 4.46 9.94 2.79
N GLY A 16 3.20 10.23 2.48
CA GLY A 16 2.74 10.60 1.13
C GLY A 16 2.47 9.42 0.17
N LYS A 17 2.37 8.18 0.67
CA LYS A 17 2.08 6.96 -0.11
C LYS A 17 0.90 7.13 -1.07
N THR A 18 -0.29 7.36 -0.52
CA THR A 18 -1.53 7.51 -1.30
C THR A 18 -1.40 8.62 -2.34
N THR A 19 -0.78 9.76 -1.99
CA THR A 19 -0.55 10.87 -2.94
C THR A 19 0.33 10.45 -4.13
N ARG A 20 1.42 9.70 -3.88
CA ARG A 20 2.27 9.16 -4.96
C ARG A 20 1.51 8.18 -5.84
N LEU A 21 0.78 7.24 -5.24
CA LEU A 21 -0.02 6.26 -5.99
C LEU A 21 -1.12 6.93 -6.81
N VAL A 22 -1.82 7.93 -6.27
CA VAL A 22 -2.85 8.70 -6.98
C VAL A 22 -2.24 9.46 -8.17
N LYS A 23 -1.08 10.10 -7.98
CA LYS A 23 -0.37 10.78 -9.07
C LYS A 23 -0.02 9.79 -10.18
N PHE A 24 0.54 8.65 -9.81
CA PHE A 24 0.95 7.62 -10.75
C PHE A 24 -0.24 6.99 -11.51
N ALA A 25 -1.36 6.71 -10.82
CA ALA A 25 -2.58 6.23 -11.44
C ALA A 25 -3.10 7.18 -12.52
N LYS A 26 -3.07 8.49 -12.26
CA LYS A 26 -3.44 9.52 -13.25
C LYS A 26 -2.52 9.52 -14.46
N GLU A 27 -1.22 9.37 -14.25
CA GLU A 27 -0.23 9.33 -15.33
C GLU A 27 -0.45 8.12 -16.23
N LEU A 28 -0.73 6.94 -15.66
CA LEU A 28 -1.06 5.72 -16.40
C LEU A 28 -2.37 5.86 -17.20
N THR A 29 -3.44 6.34 -16.56
CA THR A 29 -4.72 6.56 -17.27
C THR A 29 -4.59 7.60 -18.37
N ALA A 30 -3.76 8.63 -18.19
CA ALA A 30 -3.46 9.60 -19.25
C ALA A 30 -2.70 9.00 -20.44
N GLN A 31 -1.99 7.88 -20.24
CA GLN A 31 -1.34 7.10 -21.30
C GLN A 31 -2.29 6.10 -21.99
N GLY A 32 -3.55 6.02 -21.54
CA GLY A 32 -4.54 5.09 -22.08
C GLY A 32 -4.56 3.74 -21.37
N GLU A 33 -3.83 3.58 -20.28
CA GLU A 33 -3.80 2.33 -19.52
C GLU A 33 -5.06 2.16 -18.65
N THR A 34 -5.56 0.93 -18.60
CA THR A 34 -6.65 0.56 -17.68
C THR A 34 -6.08 0.35 -16.28
N VAL A 35 -6.51 1.18 -15.32
CA VAL A 35 -6.02 1.14 -13.93
C VAL A 35 -7.13 0.73 -12.98
N ILE A 36 -6.85 -0.28 -12.14
CA ILE A 36 -7.68 -0.65 -11.00
C ILE A 36 -6.95 -0.23 -9.72
N PHE A 37 -7.59 0.64 -8.94
CA PHE A 37 -7.05 1.19 -7.70
C PHE A 37 -7.88 0.71 -6.50
N VAL A 38 -7.30 -0.13 -5.66
CA VAL A 38 -7.98 -0.69 -4.48
C VAL A 38 -7.46 0.00 -3.22
N THR A 39 -8.37 0.56 -2.41
CA THR A 39 -8.01 1.32 -1.21
C THR A 39 -9.12 1.27 -0.16
N PRO A 40 -8.80 1.32 1.15
CA PRO A 40 -9.82 1.53 2.18
C PRO A 40 -10.52 2.90 2.04
N GLN A 41 -9.92 3.86 1.34
CA GLN A 41 -10.41 5.25 1.16
C GLN A 41 -11.13 5.46 -0.19
N ALA A 42 -11.68 4.41 -0.79
CA ALA A 42 -12.24 4.46 -2.16
C ALA A 42 -13.27 5.58 -2.37
N LYS A 43 -14.14 5.82 -1.37
CA LYS A 43 -15.16 6.87 -1.43
C LYS A 43 -14.56 8.27 -1.52
N ASP A 44 -13.48 8.51 -0.80
CA ASP A 44 -12.80 9.80 -0.76
C ASP A 44 -11.99 10.03 -2.05
N LEU A 45 -11.46 8.96 -2.65
CA LEU A 45 -10.62 9.03 -3.84
C LEU A 45 -11.37 8.99 -5.18
N LEU A 46 -12.62 8.53 -5.21
CA LEU A 46 -13.38 8.37 -6.46
C LEU A 46 -13.44 9.66 -7.29
N GLY A 47 -13.65 10.81 -6.65
CA GLY A 47 -13.69 12.12 -7.33
C GLY A 47 -12.31 12.65 -7.75
N HIS A 48 -11.23 12.05 -7.26
CA HIS A 48 -9.87 12.48 -7.55
C HIS A 48 -9.20 11.68 -8.66
N LEU A 49 -9.80 10.58 -9.12
CA LEU A 49 -9.22 9.64 -10.07
C LEU A 49 -10.14 9.38 -11.27
N PRO A 50 -10.41 10.37 -12.13
CA PRO A 50 -11.24 10.17 -13.32
C PRO A 50 -10.61 9.14 -14.26
N GLY A 51 -11.41 8.20 -14.76
CA GLY A 51 -10.97 7.13 -15.66
C GLY A 51 -10.29 5.93 -14.98
N VAL A 52 -10.11 5.97 -13.66
CA VAL A 52 -9.60 4.85 -12.86
C VAL A 52 -10.77 4.08 -12.26
N VAL A 53 -10.68 2.75 -12.25
CA VAL A 53 -11.61 1.90 -11.51
C VAL A 53 -11.19 1.88 -10.05
N VAL A 54 -11.82 2.72 -9.23
CA VAL A 54 -11.54 2.81 -7.78
C VAL A 54 -12.44 1.85 -7.00
N LEU A 55 -11.85 0.95 -6.23
CA LEU A 55 -12.54 -0.12 -5.51
C LEU A 55 -12.27 -0.05 -4.01
N SER A 56 -13.33 -0.24 -3.20
CA SER A 56 -13.17 -0.54 -1.78
C SER A 56 -12.78 -2.01 -1.57
N ASP A 57 -12.33 -2.38 -0.36
CA ASP A 57 -12.03 -3.77 -0.03
C ASP A 57 -13.19 -4.71 -0.40
N ARG A 58 -12.88 -5.81 -1.09
CA ARG A 58 -13.82 -6.85 -1.57
C ARG A 58 -14.83 -6.41 -2.63
N GLN A 59 -14.77 -5.18 -3.11
CA GLN A 59 -15.58 -4.76 -4.23
C GLN A 59 -15.06 -5.42 -5.52
N ALA A 60 -15.96 -5.99 -6.30
CA ALA A 60 -15.62 -6.54 -7.61
C ALA A 60 -15.39 -5.42 -8.63
N PRO A 61 -14.39 -5.56 -9.53
CA PRO A 61 -14.30 -4.70 -10.72
C PRO A 61 -15.55 -4.85 -11.60
N PRO A 62 -15.89 -3.83 -12.42
CA PRO A 62 -16.91 -3.94 -13.45
C PRO A 62 -16.62 -5.07 -14.45
N ASP A 63 -17.68 -5.69 -15.00
CA ASP A 63 -17.57 -6.85 -15.88
C ASP A 63 -16.91 -6.53 -17.24
N ASP A 64 -16.93 -5.27 -17.66
CA ASP A 64 -16.34 -4.78 -18.92
C ASP A 64 -14.84 -4.46 -18.82
N VAL A 65 -14.26 -4.59 -17.62
CA VAL A 65 -12.84 -4.33 -17.38
C VAL A 65 -12.04 -5.63 -17.48
N ASP A 66 -11.09 -5.69 -18.42
CA ASP A 66 -10.13 -6.80 -18.49
C ASP A 66 -9.17 -6.74 -17.29
N GLN A 67 -9.48 -7.55 -16.28
CA GLN A 67 -8.72 -7.62 -15.03
C GLN A 67 -7.31 -8.20 -15.20
N GLU A 68 -7.06 -8.95 -16.26
CA GLU A 68 -5.76 -9.57 -16.51
C GLU A 68 -4.79 -8.59 -17.17
N GLN A 69 -5.30 -7.70 -18.02
CA GLN A 69 -4.52 -6.65 -18.68
C GLN A 69 -4.46 -5.35 -17.87
N ALA A 70 -5.35 -5.15 -16.90
CA ALA A 70 -5.36 -3.95 -16.06
C ALA A 70 -4.13 -3.84 -15.14
N ILE A 71 -3.68 -2.61 -14.92
CA ILE A 71 -2.66 -2.28 -13.92
C ILE A 71 -3.33 -2.19 -12.55
N TRP A 72 -2.92 -3.07 -11.63
CA TRP A 72 -3.44 -3.11 -10.27
C TRP A 72 -2.57 -2.29 -9.31
N ILE A 73 -3.22 -1.35 -8.62
CA ILE A 73 -2.62 -0.53 -7.56
C ILE A 73 -3.38 -0.81 -6.25
N TYR A 74 -2.66 -1.25 -5.23
CA TYR A 74 -3.20 -1.50 -3.89
C TYR A 74 -2.60 -0.52 -2.89
N ASP A 75 -3.44 0.37 -2.37
CA ASP A 75 -3.11 1.30 -1.28
C ASP A 75 -3.57 0.73 0.06
N GLU A 76 -2.69 0.79 1.05
CA GLU A 76 -2.86 0.16 2.37
C GLU A 76 -3.19 -1.33 2.27
N PHE A 77 -2.48 -2.04 1.39
CA PHE A 77 -2.78 -3.43 1.01
C PHE A 77 -2.81 -4.42 2.18
N ASP A 78 -2.05 -4.15 3.25
CA ASP A 78 -1.95 -5.03 4.43
C ASP A 78 -3.19 -4.93 5.33
N TRP A 79 -4.07 -3.96 5.06
CA TRP A 79 -5.36 -3.76 5.72
C TRP A 79 -6.54 -4.29 4.90
N LEU A 80 -6.32 -4.58 3.62
CA LEU A 80 -7.34 -5.07 2.70
C LEU A 80 -7.41 -6.60 2.75
N LYS A 81 -8.62 -7.14 2.98
CA LYS A 81 -8.84 -8.60 3.03
C LYS A 81 -8.92 -9.24 1.64
N SER A 82 -9.03 -8.44 0.59
CA SER A 82 -9.17 -8.87 -0.80
C SER A 82 -7.89 -8.75 -1.63
N THR A 83 -6.77 -8.28 -1.05
CA THR A 83 -5.52 -8.13 -1.79
C THR A 83 -5.07 -9.46 -2.36
N LYS A 84 -4.67 -9.44 -3.64
CA LYS A 84 -4.07 -10.57 -4.35
C LYS A 84 -2.74 -10.14 -4.92
N VAL A 85 -1.82 -11.10 -5.01
CA VAL A 85 -0.61 -10.93 -5.82
C VAL A 85 -1.02 -10.85 -7.30
N ARG A 86 -0.59 -9.79 -7.97
CA ARG A 86 -0.83 -9.50 -9.38
C ARG A 86 0.52 -9.29 -10.04
N ASN A 87 0.70 -9.90 -11.21
CA ASN A 87 1.88 -9.64 -12.01
C ASN A 87 1.90 -8.16 -12.43
N GLY A 88 3.02 -7.47 -12.24
CA GLY A 88 3.14 -6.04 -12.46
C GLY A 88 2.37 -5.17 -11.45
N GLY A 89 1.89 -5.74 -10.34
CA GLY A 89 1.12 -4.99 -9.34
C GLY A 89 1.95 -3.97 -8.57
N TYR A 90 1.28 -2.90 -8.12
CA TYR A 90 1.83 -1.84 -7.29
C TYR A 90 1.22 -1.93 -5.90
N TYR A 91 2.07 -1.99 -4.87
CA TYR A 91 1.64 -2.21 -3.49
C TYR A 91 2.27 -1.16 -2.60
N ALA A 92 1.46 -0.42 -1.85
CA ALA A 92 1.96 0.45 -0.79
C ALA A 92 1.17 0.22 0.50
N THR A 93 1.84 0.22 1.65
CA THR A 93 1.14 0.08 2.93
C THR A 93 1.88 0.75 4.08
N THR A 94 1.12 1.12 5.09
CA THR A 94 1.55 1.06 6.48
C THR A 94 1.23 -0.34 6.98
N ALA A 95 2.17 -1.05 7.62
CA ALA A 95 1.90 -2.42 8.05
C ALA A 95 0.73 -2.47 9.05
N SER A 96 -0.16 -3.44 8.89
CA SER A 96 -1.33 -3.61 9.75
C SER A 96 -0.99 -4.29 11.08
N ARG A 97 0.18 -4.94 11.17
CA ARG A 97 0.76 -5.51 12.38
C ARG A 97 2.28 -5.65 12.25
N VAL A 98 2.94 -5.87 13.37
CA VAL A 98 4.34 -6.33 13.41
C VAL A 98 4.34 -7.86 13.28
N ARG A 99 5.23 -8.39 12.44
CA ARG A 99 5.41 -9.82 12.20
C ARG A 99 6.55 -10.39 13.03
N ASP A 100 6.42 -11.65 13.42
CA ASP A 100 7.40 -12.38 14.22
C ASP A 100 8.28 -13.25 13.30
N LEU A 101 9.60 -13.02 13.34
CA LEU A 101 10.55 -13.82 12.57
C LEU A 101 10.49 -15.30 12.97
N GLY A 102 10.36 -16.18 11.97
CA GLY A 102 10.25 -17.63 12.17
C GLY A 102 8.85 -18.13 12.50
N ILE A 103 7.89 -17.23 12.73
CA ILE A 103 6.45 -17.56 12.84
C ILE A 103 5.74 -17.16 11.55
N ASP A 104 5.90 -15.90 11.15
CA ASP A 104 5.35 -15.38 9.90
C ASP A 104 6.28 -15.73 8.73
N THR A 105 5.70 -16.26 7.65
CA THR A 105 6.45 -16.70 6.47
C THR A 105 5.82 -16.17 5.17
N PRO A 106 6.57 -16.12 4.06
CA PRO A 106 6.02 -15.77 2.75
C PRO A 106 4.82 -16.63 2.31
N GLU A 107 4.71 -17.87 2.80
CA GLU A 107 3.58 -18.76 2.50
C GLU A 107 2.30 -18.40 3.29
N THR A 108 2.45 -17.69 4.41
CA THR A 108 1.37 -17.44 5.38
C THR A 108 1.04 -15.96 5.54
N ASP A 109 1.92 -15.07 5.08
CA ASP A 109 1.77 -13.63 5.20
C ASP A 109 2.04 -12.92 3.86
N LEU A 110 1.05 -12.15 3.41
CA LEU A 110 1.07 -11.48 2.11
C LEU A 110 2.19 -10.43 1.99
N LEU A 111 2.49 -9.67 3.05
CA LEU A 111 3.54 -8.66 2.99
C LEU A 111 4.91 -9.33 2.80
N LEU A 112 5.17 -10.43 3.52
CA LEU A 112 6.39 -11.21 3.37
C LEU A 112 6.47 -11.87 1.99
N GLN A 113 5.34 -12.36 1.48
CA GLN A 113 5.23 -12.87 0.12
C GLN A 113 5.62 -11.81 -0.93
N LEU A 114 5.10 -10.58 -0.79
CA LEU A 114 5.41 -9.50 -1.71
C LEU A 114 6.88 -9.06 -1.63
N ILE A 115 7.50 -9.09 -0.44
CA ILE A 115 8.94 -8.84 -0.27
C ILE A 115 9.74 -9.90 -1.01
N GLU A 116 9.41 -11.18 -0.86
CA GLU A 116 10.10 -12.28 -1.54
C GLU A 116 9.99 -12.15 -3.08
N LEU A 117 8.77 -11.90 -3.58
CA LEU A 117 8.51 -11.70 -5.00
C LEU A 117 9.18 -10.44 -5.58
N ASN A 118 9.49 -9.46 -4.73
CA ASN A 118 10.25 -8.26 -5.08
C ASN A 118 11.76 -8.42 -4.80
N GLY A 119 12.27 -9.66 -4.68
CA GLY A 119 13.68 -9.95 -4.50
C GLY A 119 14.26 -9.48 -3.16
N GLY A 120 13.44 -9.47 -2.11
CA GLY A 120 13.83 -9.00 -0.78
C GLY A 120 13.87 -7.48 -0.61
N SER A 121 13.48 -6.72 -1.64
CA SER A 121 13.57 -5.25 -1.64
C SER A 121 12.21 -4.59 -1.47
N TYR A 122 12.19 -3.38 -0.92
CA TYR A 122 11.02 -2.50 -0.87
C TYR A 122 11.48 -1.05 -0.71
N GLN A 123 10.62 -0.11 -1.10
CA GLN A 123 10.82 1.32 -0.86
C GLN A 123 10.37 1.66 0.56
N ARG A 124 11.13 2.53 1.23
CA ARG A 124 10.80 3.04 2.55
C ARG A 124 10.99 4.55 2.57
N HIS A 125 9.94 5.25 2.97
CA HIS A 125 9.96 6.67 3.19
C HIS A 125 9.79 6.96 4.68
N LEU A 126 10.55 7.92 5.18
CA LEU A 126 10.47 8.37 6.56
C LEU A 126 9.74 9.70 6.62
N LEU A 127 9.01 9.90 7.71
CA LEU A 127 8.48 11.20 8.04
C LEU A 127 9.65 12.09 8.47
N THR A 128 10.04 13.04 7.62
CA THR A 128 11.18 13.92 7.90
C THR A 128 10.75 15.12 8.74
N SER A 129 11.57 15.45 9.75
CA SER A 129 11.39 16.66 10.55
C SER A 129 11.34 17.90 9.66
N GLY A 130 10.38 18.80 9.93
CA GLY A 130 10.14 20.00 9.13
C GLY A 130 9.03 19.89 8.07
N VAL A 131 8.56 18.67 7.74
CA VAL A 131 7.30 18.47 7.00
C VAL A 131 6.12 18.34 7.95
N ILE A 132 6.37 17.77 9.13
CA ILE A 132 5.41 17.63 10.23
C ILE A 132 6.00 18.32 11.47
N ASP A 133 5.12 19.00 12.21
CA ASP A 133 5.45 19.72 13.45
C ASP A 133 6.00 18.76 14.52
N GLU A 134 6.97 19.21 15.31
CA GLU A 134 7.52 18.45 16.43
C GLU A 134 6.43 18.10 17.46
N ALA A 135 5.45 19.00 17.64
CA ALA A 135 4.27 18.76 18.47
C ALA A 135 3.50 17.50 18.07
N TYR A 136 3.44 17.18 16.77
CA TYR A 136 2.77 15.95 16.31
C TYR A 136 3.48 14.70 16.82
N TYR A 137 4.81 14.67 16.84
CA TYR A 137 5.54 13.50 17.33
C TYR A 137 5.33 13.30 18.83
N GLU A 138 5.27 14.38 19.60
CA GLU A 138 4.97 14.34 21.03
C GLU A 138 3.54 13.85 21.30
N GLU A 139 2.55 14.42 20.59
CA GLU A 139 1.15 14.01 20.69
C GLU A 139 0.96 12.53 20.35
N VAL A 140 1.53 12.08 19.23
CA VAL A 140 1.42 10.67 18.83
C VAL A 140 2.15 9.75 19.81
N ARG A 141 3.31 10.17 20.32
CA ARG A 141 4.06 9.40 21.31
C ARG A 141 3.27 9.25 22.62
N ALA A 142 2.53 10.27 23.04
CA ALA A 142 1.67 10.21 24.21
C ALA A 142 0.41 9.35 23.99
N ALA A 143 -0.11 9.31 22.75
CA ALA A 143 -1.35 8.60 22.42
C ALA A 143 -1.17 7.11 22.03
N CYS A 144 0.04 6.70 21.64
CA CYS A 144 0.31 5.34 21.14
C CYS A 144 1.09 4.50 22.15
N THR A 145 0.84 3.19 22.15
CA THR A 145 1.78 2.22 22.75
C THR A 145 3.09 2.19 21.95
N ASP A 146 4.16 1.65 22.54
CA ASP A 146 5.44 1.47 21.85
C ASP A 146 5.30 0.70 20.54
N GLU A 147 4.52 -0.37 20.54
CA GLU A 147 4.27 -1.18 19.35
C GLU A 147 3.50 -0.39 18.28
N GLN A 148 2.47 0.35 18.68
CA GLN A 148 1.73 1.21 17.77
C GLN A 148 2.62 2.31 17.17
N TYR A 149 3.49 2.92 17.97
CA TYR A 149 4.41 3.95 17.52
C TYR A 149 5.44 3.40 16.52
N ARG A 150 6.09 2.28 16.85
CA ARG A 150 7.04 1.61 15.95
C ARG A 150 6.39 1.24 14.62
N ARG A 151 5.19 0.67 14.66
CA ARG A 151 4.46 0.27 13.45
C ARG A 151 3.97 1.47 12.64
N LEU A 152 3.24 2.39 13.26
CA LEU A 152 2.53 3.44 12.55
C LEU A 152 3.42 4.64 12.20
N ILE A 153 4.42 4.97 13.02
CA ILE A 153 5.26 6.16 12.82
C ILE A 153 6.61 5.77 12.23
N LEU A 154 7.29 4.79 12.83
CA LEU A 154 8.58 4.35 12.29
C LEU A 154 8.42 3.47 11.05
N GLY A 155 7.24 2.88 10.83
CA GLY A 155 6.99 1.98 9.69
C GLY A 155 7.60 0.60 9.89
N GLU A 156 7.81 0.17 11.13
CA GLU A 156 8.31 -1.16 11.43
C GLU A 156 7.21 -2.22 11.25
N PHE A 157 7.61 -3.36 10.71
CA PHE A 157 6.69 -4.46 10.42
C PHE A 157 7.27 -5.83 10.77
N LEU A 158 8.48 -5.89 11.33
CA LEU A 158 9.16 -7.11 11.79
C LEU A 158 9.72 -6.90 13.19
N ARG A 159 9.71 -7.97 14.00
CA ARG A 159 10.40 -8.07 15.28
C ARG A 159 11.05 -9.44 15.45
#